data_AF-A0A934HMZ0-F1
#
_entry.id   AF-A0A934HMZ0-F1
#
_cell.length_a   1.000
_cell.length_b   1.000
_cell.length_c   1.000
_cell.angle_alpha   90.00
_cell.angle_beta   90.00
_cell.angle_gamma   90.00
#
_symmetry.space_group_name_H-M   'P 1'
#
loop_
_entity.id
_entity.type
_entity.pdbx_description
1 polymer ?
#
loop_
_entity_poly.entity_id
_entity_poly.type
_entity_poly.pdbx_seq_one_letter_code
_entity_poly.pdbx_strand_id
1 'polypeptide(L)'
;MRSDGNFKNPLAEIFGFPVINDSGDSKRYRREKLCPFNNRVPNCTKDKANNPLGVCSIFNDYKTVITCPVRFRESWLIVENAAKFFFPKGTSWTSLTEIRLTDANNHAAGNIDYVLVSYDNRGRLTDFASLEVQAVYISGNLRNPFEAYTKKPSKNFKWKTGFNYPKPDFLSSSRKRLLPQLLYKGGIFKAWGKKQSVVLQKSFFDTLPDLQKVKKEKADIAWHLYDLEFNKRTCRYNLSLKEIVYTEFEPALAKISTPLPGTEKGFIELLQERLDEKLESNPPDAPTLTDLLEE
;
A
#
# COMPACT_ATOMS: atom_id res chain seq x y z
N MET A 1 -2.50 33.21 23.47
CA MET A 1 -2.85 33.28 22.03
C MET A 1 -3.04 31.85 21.54
N ARG A 2 -4.25 31.49 21.09
CA ARG A 2 -4.54 30.13 20.60
C ARG A 2 -3.81 29.96 19.26
N SER A 3 -3.01 28.90 19.14
CA SER A 3 -2.39 28.53 17.86
C SER A 3 -3.50 28.27 16.84
N ASP A 4 -3.56 29.10 15.81
CA ASP A 4 -4.41 28.86 14.65
C ASP A 4 -4.05 27.48 14.09
N GLY A 5 -4.97 26.53 14.25
CA GLY A 5 -4.74 25.15 13.79
C GLY A 5 -4.47 25.18 12.30
N ASN A 6 -3.34 24.64 11.86
CA ASN A 6 -3.05 24.55 10.44
C ASN A 6 -4.09 23.59 9.79
N PHE A 7 -4.69 23.95 8.67
CA PHE A 7 -5.73 23.15 8.00
C PHE A 7 -5.24 22.67 6.63
N LYS A 8 -5.40 21.37 6.34
CA LYS A 8 -5.06 20.76 5.04
C LYS A 8 -6.14 19.78 4.61
N ASN A 9 -6.24 19.51 3.32
CA ASN A 9 -7.14 18.48 2.81
C ASN A 9 -6.38 17.15 2.66
N PRO A 10 -6.73 16.09 3.41
CA PRO A 10 -6.10 14.79 3.23
C PRO A 10 -6.70 14.02 2.04
N LEU A 11 -7.87 14.38 1.53
CA LEU A 11 -8.61 13.57 0.57
C LEU A 11 -8.26 13.99 -0.87
N ALA A 12 -7.68 13.07 -1.64
CA ALA A 12 -7.41 13.32 -3.06
C ALA A 12 -8.58 12.83 -3.93
N GLU A 13 -8.88 11.53 -3.88
CA GLU A 13 -9.99 10.94 -4.63
C GLU A 13 -11.05 10.32 -3.71
N ILE A 14 -12.31 10.62 -4.01
CA ILE A 14 -13.47 10.02 -3.38
C ILE A 14 -14.33 9.35 -4.45
N PHE A 15 -14.52 8.04 -4.31
CA PHE A 15 -15.14 7.13 -5.29
C PHE A 15 -14.51 7.24 -6.68
N GLY A 16 -13.18 7.45 -6.73
CA GLY A 16 -12.38 7.58 -7.94
C GLY A 16 -12.42 8.94 -8.63
N PHE A 17 -12.94 9.97 -7.96
CA PHE A 17 -12.99 11.34 -8.47
C PHE A 17 -12.25 12.29 -7.55
N PRO A 18 -11.42 13.21 -8.09
CA PRO A 18 -10.83 14.29 -7.31
C PRO A 18 -11.90 15.03 -6.51
N VAL A 19 -11.60 15.38 -5.26
CA VAL A 19 -12.53 16.13 -4.38
C VAL A 19 -13.05 17.44 -4.97
N ILE A 20 -12.29 18.03 -5.90
CA ILE A 20 -12.65 19.24 -6.63
C ILE A 20 -13.57 19.01 -7.83
N ASN A 21 -13.74 17.76 -8.28
CA ASN A 21 -14.60 17.41 -9.40
C ASN A 21 -16.08 17.42 -8.98
N ASP A 22 -16.90 18.25 -9.63
CA ASP A 22 -18.32 18.47 -9.34
C ASP A 22 -19.26 18.06 -10.51
N SER A 23 -18.73 17.28 -11.47
CA SER A 23 -19.50 16.74 -12.59
C SER A 23 -20.70 15.90 -12.13
N GLY A 24 -21.67 15.71 -13.03
CA GLY A 24 -22.80 14.80 -12.78
C GLY A 24 -22.34 13.38 -12.43
N ASP A 25 -21.29 12.91 -13.09
CA ASP A 25 -20.67 11.61 -12.80
C ASP A 25 -20.07 11.55 -11.40
N SER A 26 -19.27 12.53 -11.00
CA SER A 26 -18.65 12.48 -9.66
C SER A 26 -19.71 12.48 -8.56
N LYS A 27 -20.78 13.24 -8.74
CA LYS A 27 -21.94 13.26 -7.83
C LYS A 27 -22.66 11.92 -7.81
N ARG A 28 -22.92 11.32 -8.98
CA ARG A 28 -23.56 10.00 -9.10
C ARG A 28 -22.72 8.92 -8.42
N TYR A 29 -21.43 8.82 -8.74
CA TYR A 29 -20.55 7.80 -8.15
C TYR A 29 -20.42 7.95 -6.63
N ARG A 30 -20.38 9.17 -6.11
CA ARG A 30 -20.39 9.41 -4.66
C ARG A 30 -21.69 9.01 -4.00
N ARG A 31 -22.83 9.38 -4.58
CA ARG A 31 -24.17 9.06 -4.06
C ARG A 31 -24.44 7.55 -4.06
N GLU A 32 -24.15 6.89 -5.17
CA GLU A 32 -24.38 5.46 -5.37
C GLU A 32 -23.21 4.59 -4.85
N LYS A 33 -22.16 5.21 -4.29
CA LYS A 33 -20.94 4.54 -3.79
C LYS A 33 -20.28 3.63 -4.83
N LEU A 34 -20.26 4.04 -6.10
CA LEU A 34 -19.73 3.27 -7.23
C LEU A 34 -18.21 3.32 -7.30
N CYS A 35 -17.58 2.28 -7.85
CA CYS A 35 -16.16 2.21 -8.13
C CYS A 35 -15.91 2.24 -9.64
N PRO A 36 -15.15 3.23 -10.16
CA PRO A 36 -14.87 3.32 -11.60
C PRO A 36 -13.72 2.42 -12.08
N PHE A 37 -13.09 1.63 -11.18
CA PHE A 37 -11.85 0.91 -11.46
C PHE A 37 -12.05 -0.61 -11.48
N ASN A 38 -13.03 -1.12 -12.24
CA ASN A 38 -13.23 -2.56 -12.45
C ASN A 38 -13.22 -3.39 -11.14
N ASN A 39 -13.96 -2.92 -10.14
CA ASN A 39 -14.11 -3.66 -8.90
C ASN A 39 -14.94 -4.93 -9.14
N ARG A 40 -14.85 -5.90 -8.22
CA ARG A 40 -15.58 -7.18 -8.33
C ARG A 40 -17.09 -7.00 -8.44
N VAL A 41 -17.61 -5.94 -7.84
CA VAL A 41 -18.98 -5.44 -7.99
C VAL A 41 -18.94 -3.97 -8.36
N PRO A 42 -20.02 -3.39 -8.92
CA PRO A 42 -20.04 -1.98 -9.31
C PRO A 42 -19.73 -1.01 -8.15
N ASN A 43 -20.05 -1.38 -6.90
CA ASN A 43 -19.88 -0.54 -5.71
C ASN A 43 -18.48 -0.67 -5.08
N CYS A 44 -18.10 0.32 -4.29
CA CYS A 44 -16.90 0.26 -3.45
C CYS A 44 -17.04 -0.81 -2.37
N THR A 45 -16.02 -1.64 -2.23
CA THR A 45 -15.95 -2.74 -1.26
C THR A 45 -14.97 -2.47 -0.11
N LYS A 46 -14.36 -1.28 -0.06
CA LYS A 46 -13.35 -0.94 0.94
C LYS A 46 -14.00 -0.73 2.31
N ASP A 47 -13.46 -1.39 3.33
CA ASP A 47 -13.92 -1.37 4.73
C ASP A 47 -15.25 -2.12 4.96
N LYS A 48 -16.40 -1.44 4.98
CA LYS A 48 -17.70 -2.06 5.30
C LYS A 48 -18.63 -2.08 4.09
N ALA A 49 -19.34 -3.18 3.87
CA ALA A 49 -20.24 -3.34 2.71
C ALA A 49 -21.35 -2.27 2.66
N ASN A 50 -21.98 -1.95 3.79
CA ASN A 50 -23.06 -0.95 3.87
C ASN A 50 -22.55 0.49 4.02
N ASN A 51 -21.32 0.68 4.51
CA ASN A 51 -20.70 1.98 4.72
C ASN A 51 -19.24 1.99 4.23
N PRO A 52 -19.01 1.90 2.90
CA PRO A 52 -17.66 1.77 2.37
C PRO A 52 -16.84 3.04 2.56
N LEU A 53 -15.53 2.87 2.77
CA LEU A 53 -14.57 3.96 2.74
C LEU A 53 -14.21 4.30 1.30
N GLY A 54 -14.97 5.21 0.69
CA GLY A 54 -14.76 5.63 -0.70
C GLY A 54 -13.47 6.39 -0.98
N VAL A 55 -12.48 6.44 -0.08
CA VAL A 55 -11.21 7.16 -0.30
C VAL A 55 -10.26 6.26 -1.08
N CYS A 56 -10.07 6.57 -2.36
CA CYS A 56 -9.19 5.81 -3.27
C CYS A 56 -7.73 6.28 -3.15
N SER A 57 -7.52 7.57 -2.93
CA SER A 57 -6.21 8.17 -2.71
C SER A 57 -6.28 9.37 -1.76
N ILE A 58 -5.17 9.68 -1.10
CA ILE A 58 -4.99 10.81 -0.19
C ILE A 58 -3.92 11.76 -0.70
N PHE A 59 -3.91 13.01 -0.21
CA PHE A 59 -2.78 13.92 -0.40
C PHE A 59 -1.73 13.72 0.70
N ASN A 60 -0.47 13.64 0.28
CA ASN A 60 0.70 13.71 1.15
C ASN A 60 1.76 14.60 0.48
N ASP A 61 2.09 15.73 1.09
CA ASP A 61 3.09 16.70 0.60
C ASP A 61 2.97 16.98 -0.91
N TYR A 62 1.77 17.40 -1.32
CA TYR A 62 1.40 17.73 -2.71
C TYR A 62 1.35 16.56 -3.70
N LYS A 63 1.72 15.34 -3.27
CA LYS A 63 1.57 14.11 -4.05
C LYS A 63 0.31 13.36 -3.65
N THR A 64 -0.21 12.56 -4.57
CA THR A 64 -1.33 11.66 -4.33
C THR A 64 -0.83 10.26 -4.00
N VAL A 65 -1.32 9.69 -2.91
CA VAL A 65 -1.00 8.33 -2.48
C VAL A 65 -2.23 7.44 -2.58
N ILE A 66 -2.14 6.36 -3.35
CA ILE A 66 -3.19 5.35 -3.53
C ILE A 66 -3.29 4.51 -2.27
N THR A 67 -4.51 4.43 -1.73
CA THR A 67 -4.82 3.70 -0.49
C THR A 67 -5.79 2.54 -0.72
N CYS A 68 -6.08 2.23 -1.98
CA CYS A 68 -7.00 1.18 -2.39
C CYS A 68 -6.38 0.40 -3.57
N PRO A 69 -6.13 -0.91 -3.46
CA PRO A 69 -5.50 -1.67 -4.54
C PRO A 69 -6.34 -1.71 -5.82
N VAL A 70 -7.68 -1.69 -5.70
CA VAL A 70 -8.61 -1.62 -6.84
C VAL A 70 -8.36 -0.39 -7.71
N ARG A 71 -7.84 0.71 -7.15
CA ARG A 71 -7.49 1.92 -7.92
C ARG A 71 -6.45 1.65 -9.02
N PHE A 72 -5.59 0.64 -8.87
CA PHE A 72 -4.60 0.25 -9.88
C PHE A 72 -5.20 -0.51 -11.07
N ARG A 73 -6.47 -0.96 -11.00
CA ARG A 73 -7.17 -1.65 -12.11
C ARG A 73 -7.65 -0.71 -13.21
N GLU A 74 -7.30 0.57 -13.14
CA GLU A 74 -7.65 1.57 -14.15
C GLU A 74 -7.23 1.08 -15.54
N SER A 75 -8.23 0.92 -16.41
CA SER A 75 -8.08 0.44 -17.79
C SER A 75 -7.27 -0.86 -17.94
N TRP A 76 -7.16 -1.66 -16.86
CA TRP A 76 -6.33 -2.87 -16.81
C TRP A 76 -4.85 -2.66 -17.19
N LEU A 77 -4.34 -1.43 -17.10
CA LEU A 77 -2.98 -1.06 -17.52
C LEU A 77 -1.91 -1.92 -16.83
N ILE A 78 -2.12 -2.22 -15.55
CA ILE A 78 -1.18 -3.02 -14.76
C ILE A 78 -1.06 -4.45 -15.27
N VAL A 79 -2.16 -5.03 -15.75
CA VAL A 79 -2.19 -6.39 -16.29
C VAL A 79 -1.54 -6.41 -17.66
N GLU A 80 -1.88 -5.44 -18.51
CA GLU A 80 -1.29 -5.32 -19.85
C GLU A 80 0.25 -5.13 -19.78
N ASN A 81 0.72 -4.28 -18.87
CA ASN A 81 2.16 -4.04 -18.71
C ASN A 81 2.88 -5.26 -18.14
N ALA A 82 2.30 -5.95 -17.15
CA ALA A 82 2.87 -7.18 -16.62
C ALA A 82 2.96 -8.29 -17.68
N ALA A 83 1.94 -8.43 -18.54
CA ALA A 83 1.96 -9.40 -19.65
C ALA A 83 3.15 -9.19 -20.59
N LYS A 84 3.53 -7.93 -20.88
CA LYS A 84 4.71 -7.59 -21.71
C LYS A 84 6.05 -8.00 -21.06
N PHE A 85 6.07 -8.20 -19.75
CA PHE A 85 7.23 -8.73 -19.04
C PHE A 85 7.25 -10.27 -19.05
N PHE A 86 6.09 -10.90 -18.89
CA PHE A 86 5.99 -12.35 -18.79
C PHE A 86 6.12 -13.05 -20.14
N PHE A 87 5.41 -12.55 -21.16
CA PHE A 87 5.20 -13.29 -22.39
C PHE A 87 5.81 -12.60 -23.61
N PRO A 88 6.27 -13.38 -24.61
CA PRO A 88 6.64 -12.84 -25.92
C PRO A 88 5.48 -12.08 -26.58
N LYS A 89 5.83 -11.12 -27.44
CA LYS A 89 4.84 -10.39 -28.25
C LYS A 89 4.02 -11.37 -29.10
N GLY A 90 2.70 -11.18 -29.15
CA GLY A 90 1.78 -12.04 -29.91
C GLY A 90 1.28 -13.28 -29.18
N THR A 91 1.76 -13.54 -27.96
CA THR A 91 1.24 -14.63 -27.11
C THR A 91 -0.24 -14.38 -26.78
N SER A 92 -1.08 -15.41 -26.85
CA SER A 92 -2.45 -15.36 -26.35
C SER A 92 -2.43 -15.54 -24.83
N TRP A 93 -3.01 -14.58 -24.09
CA TRP A 93 -3.01 -14.59 -22.64
C TRP A 93 -4.30 -14.00 -22.06
N THR A 94 -4.57 -14.31 -20.79
CA THR A 94 -5.65 -13.71 -19.99
C THR A 94 -5.19 -13.57 -18.53
N SER A 95 -5.96 -12.87 -17.70
CA SER A 95 -5.72 -12.77 -16.26
C SER A 95 -6.84 -13.45 -15.47
N LEU A 96 -6.45 -14.15 -14.41
CA LEU A 96 -7.34 -14.77 -13.43
C LEU A 96 -7.13 -14.07 -12.09
N THR A 97 -8.22 -13.72 -11.39
CA THR A 97 -8.16 -12.94 -10.15
C THR A 97 -8.42 -13.79 -8.91
N GLU A 98 -7.83 -13.43 -7.77
CA GLU A 98 -8.12 -14.02 -6.44
C GLU A 98 -7.92 -15.56 -6.41
N ILE A 99 -6.81 -16.03 -7.00
CA ILE A 99 -6.51 -17.47 -7.09
C ILE A 99 -5.87 -17.97 -5.80
N ARG A 100 -6.46 -19.00 -5.19
CA ARG A 100 -5.93 -19.65 -3.99
C ARG A 100 -4.62 -20.38 -4.33
N LEU A 101 -3.58 -20.07 -3.57
CA LEU A 101 -2.29 -20.74 -3.60
C LEU A 101 -2.19 -21.68 -2.38
N THR A 102 -1.67 -22.88 -2.61
CA THR A 102 -1.38 -23.84 -1.56
C THR A 102 0.10 -24.17 -1.48
N ASP A 103 0.56 -24.56 -0.29
CA ASP A 103 1.89 -25.12 -0.10
C ASP A 103 1.93 -26.61 -0.52
N ALA A 104 3.10 -27.24 -0.37
CA ALA A 104 3.30 -28.64 -0.70
C ALA A 104 2.43 -29.62 0.12
N ASN A 105 1.90 -29.18 1.27
CA ASN A 105 1.03 -29.95 2.15
C ASN A 105 -0.46 -29.63 1.94
N ASN A 106 -0.80 -28.90 0.86
CA ASN A 106 -2.15 -28.40 0.56
C ASN A 106 -2.73 -27.40 1.60
N HIS A 107 -1.90 -26.82 2.46
CA HIS A 107 -2.32 -25.72 3.33
C HIS A 107 -2.41 -24.41 2.53
N ALA A 108 -3.29 -23.50 2.95
CA ALA A 108 -3.44 -22.22 2.28
C ALA A 108 -2.21 -21.33 2.49
N ALA A 109 -1.51 -20.99 1.39
CA ALA A 109 -0.40 -20.03 1.39
C ALA A 109 -0.89 -18.58 1.14
N GLY A 110 -2.16 -18.41 0.79
CA GLY A 110 -2.81 -17.13 0.52
C GLY A 110 -3.52 -17.12 -0.84
N ASN A 111 -4.03 -15.95 -1.24
CA ASN A 111 -4.62 -15.77 -2.57
C ASN A 111 -3.76 -14.79 -3.38
N ILE A 112 -3.41 -15.15 -4.60
CA ILE A 112 -2.71 -14.27 -5.54
C ILE A 112 -3.71 -13.27 -6.12
N ASP A 113 -3.34 -11.99 -6.14
CA ASP A 113 -4.22 -10.94 -6.68
C ASP A 113 -4.58 -11.22 -8.15
N TYR A 114 -3.56 -11.45 -8.99
CA TYR A 114 -3.72 -11.86 -10.38
C TYR A 114 -2.70 -12.94 -10.78
N VAL A 115 -3.18 -13.95 -11.47
CA VAL A 115 -2.34 -14.90 -12.21
C VAL A 115 -2.56 -14.65 -13.69
N LEU A 116 -1.52 -14.25 -14.39
CA LEU A 116 -1.55 -14.13 -15.85
C LEU A 116 -1.19 -15.48 -16.44
N VAL A 117 -2.02 -15.98 -17.36
CA VAL A 117 -1.85 -17.29 -18.00
C VAL A 117 -1.78 -17.10 -19.51
N SER A 118 -0.84 -17.79 -20.15
CA SER A 118 -0.79 -17.94 -21.60
C SER A 118 -1.40 -19.28 -22.00
N TYR A 119 -1.98 -19.35 -23.20
CA TYR A 119 -2.62 -20.55 -23.71
C TYR A 119 -2.47 -20.70 -25.22
N ASP A 120 -2.55 -21.94 -25.70
CA ASP A 120 -2.51 -22.26 -27.12
C ASP A 120 -3.87 -22.06 -27.82
N ASN A 121 -3.92 -22.30 -29.13
CA ASN A 121 -5.15 -22.17 -29.93
C ASN A 121 -6.29 -23.11 -29.52
N ARG A 122 -6.04 -24.10 -28.66
CA ARG A 122 -7.04 -25.01 -28.09
C ARG A 122 -7.43 -24.63 -26.66
N GLY A 123 -6.92 -23.52 -26.14
CA GLY A 123 -7.17 -23.07 -24.78
C GLY A 123 -6.39 -23.83 -23.70
N ARG A 124 -5.35 -24.59 -24.08
CA ARG A 124 -4.51 -25.29 -23.09
C ARG A 124 -3.47 -24.33 -22.53
N LEU A 125 -3.32 -24.31 -21.20
CA LEU A 125 -2.36 -23.46 -20.51
C LEU A 125 -0.93 -23.83 -20.92
N THR A 126 -0.15 -22.83 -21.35
CA THR A 126 1.25 -23.01 -21.78
C THR A 126 2.25 -22.46 -20.77
N ASP A 127 1.92 -21.36 -20.10
CA ASP A 127 2.76 -20.75 -19.06
C ASP A 127 1.93 -19.82 -18.16
N PHE A 128 2.46 -19.45 -17.00
CA PHE A 128 1.81 -18.53 -16.07
C PHE A 128 2.80 -17.73 -15.21
N ALA A 129 2.34 -16.60 -14.68
CA ALA A 129 3.12 -15.73 -13.81
C ALA A 129 2.22 -14.99 -12.81
N SER A 130 2.78 -14.55 -11.68
CA SER A 130 2.04 -13.82 -10.65
C SER A 130 2.15 -12.31 -10.83
N LEU A 131 1.07 -11.60 -10.54
CA LEU A 131 1.01 -10.16 -10.44
C LEU A 131 0.35 -9.80 -9.10
N GLU A 132 1.12 -9.17 -8.21
CA GLU A 132 0.66 -8.71 -6.90
C GLU A 132 0.56 -7.19 -6.88
N VAL A 133 -0.49 -6.65 -6.27
CA VAL A 133 -0.72 -5.20 -6.19
C VAL A 133 -0.68 -4.77 -4.74
N GLN A 134 0.11 -3.74 -4.44
CA GLN A 134 0.18 -3.24 -3.08
C GLN A 134 -0.01 -1.72 -3.02
N ALA A 135 -1.14 -1.33 -2.44
CA ALA A 135 -1.47 0.04 -2.09
C ALA A 135 -0.95 0.41 -0.69
N VAL A 136 -0.94 1.71 -0.39
CA VAL A 136 -0.36 2.21 0.86
C VAL A 136 -1.38 2.18 1.99
N TYR A 137 -0.94 1.62 3.13
CA TYR A 137 -1.63 1.66 4.41
C TYR A 137 -1.64 3.08 4.96
N ILE A 138 -2.68 3.44 5.70
CA ILE A 138 -2.83 4.77 6.29
C ILE A 138 -2.77 4.67 7.81
N SER A 139 -2.05 5.61 8.43
CA SER A 139 -2.15 5.89 9.85
C SER A 139 -3.03 7.13 10.07
N GLY A 140 -3.58 7.27 11.27
CA GLY A 140 -4.54 8.34 11.57
C GLY A 140 -5.99 7.97 11.20
N ASN A 141 -6.90 8.91 11.38
CA ASN A 141 -8.34 8.69 11.14
C ASN A 141 -8.76 9.25 9.78
N LEU A 142 -8.87 8.37 8.79
CA LEU A 142 -9.37 8.71 7.44
C LEU A 142 -10.90 8.75 7.34
N ARG A 143 -11.61 8.12 8.29
CA ARG A 143 -13.08 8.03 8.31
C ARG A 143 -13.74 9.40 8.47
N ASN A 144 -13.32 10.13 9.49
CA ASN A 144 -13.91 11.40 9.89
C ASN A 144 -13.82 12.47 8.78
N PRO A 145 -12.65 12.71 8.14
CA PRO A 145 -12.61 13.63 7.01
C PRO A 145 -13.47 13.16 5.84
N PHE A 146 -13.49 11.84 5.55
CA PHE A 146 -14.33 11.28 4.48
C PHE A 146 -15.83 11.53 4.74
N GLU A 147 -16.31 11.26 5.95
CA GLU A 147 -17.71 11.49 6.31
C GLU A 147 -18.06 12.98 6.31
N ALA A 148 -17.17 13.84 6.82
CA ALA A 148 -17.36 15.28 6.80
C ALA A 148 -17.47 15.83 5.37
N TYR A 149 -16.58 15.37 4.47
CA TYR A 149 -16.69 15.72 3.05
C TYR A 149 -17.98 15.19 2.44
N THR A 150 -18.34 13.93 2.71
CA THR A 150 -19.52 13.30 2.09
C THR A 150 -20.83 13.98 2.52
N LYS A 151 -20.91 14.46 3.76
CA LYS A 151 -22.05 15.25 4.27
C LYS A 151 -22.17 16.61 3.58
N LYS A 152 -21.05 17.28 3.32
CA LYS A 152 -21.02 18.60 2.66
C LYS A 152 -19.85 18.70 1.68
N PRO A 153 -19.98 18.13 0.46
CA PRO A 153 -18.90 18.15 -0.52
C PRO A 153 -18.53 19.59 -0.90
N SER A 154 -17.24 19.89 -0.88
CA SER A 154 -16.73 21.22 -1.23
C SER A 154 -15.34 21.13 -1.86
N LYS A 155 -15.10 21.94 -2.89
CA LYS A 155 -13.77 22.07 -3.52
C LYS A 155 -12.74 22.65 -2.53
N ASN A 156 -13.20 23.41 -1.54
CA ASN A 156 -12.39 24.05 -0.50
C ASN A 156 -12.40 23.27 0.81
N PHE A 157 -12.69 21.96 0.76
CA PHE A 157 -12.69 21.12 1.95
C PHE A 157 -11.35 21.20 2.68
N LYS A 158 -11.41 21.36 4.00
CA LYS A 158 -10.27 21.48 4.90
C LYS A 158 -10.49 20.60 6.10
N TRP A 159 -9.40 20.01 6.60
CA TRP A 159 -9.40 19.18 7.79
C TRP A 159 -8.33 19.67 8.76
N LYS A 160 -8.63 19.63 10.05
CA LYS A 160 -7.71 20.07 11.10
C LYS A 160 -6.47 19.18 11.10
N THR A 161 -5.28 19.76 11.00
CA THR A 161 -4.02 19.02 11.16
C THR A 161 -3.73 18.77 12.65
N GLY A 162 -2.86 17.81 12.95
CA GLY A 162 -2.47 17.48 14.32
C GLY A 162 -2.53 15.99 14.61
N PHE A 163 -2.74 15.66 15.89
CA PHE A 163 -2.88 14.29 16.35
C PHE A 163 -3.99 13.58 15.57
N ASN A 164 -3.67 12.39 15.02
CA ASN A 164 -4.58 11.55 14.22
C ASN A 164 -4.89 12.03 12.79
N TYR A 165 -4.16 13.01 12.24
CA TYR A 165 -4.29 13.40 10.82
C TYR A 165 -3.92 12.22 9.89
N PRO A 166 -4.70 11.92 8.83
CA PRO A 166 -4.41 10.81 7.93
C PRO A 166 -3.10 11.02 7.19
N LYS A 167 -2.21 10.04 7.24
CA LYS A 167 -0.95 10.07 6.49
C LYS A 167 -0.56 8.67 6.01
N PRO A 168 0.18 8.55 4.89
CA PRO A 168 0.68 7.27 4.43
C PRO A 168 1.61 6.64 5.47
N ASP A 169 1.42 5.35 5.71
CA ASP A 169 2.28 4.52 6.55
C ASP A 169 3.05 3.55 5.63
N PHE A 170 4.06 4.08 4.95
CA PHE A 170 4.90 3.30 4.03
C PHE A 170 5.63 2.16 4.75
N LEU A 171 6.05 2.39 6.00
CA LEU A 171 6.77 1.38 6.78
C LEU A 171 5.91 0.16 7.08
N SER A 172 4.68 0.35 7.59
CA SER A 172 3.73 -0.75 7.77
C SER A 172 3.32 -1.36 6.42
N SER A 173 3.20 -0.55 5.36
CA SER A 173 2.89 -1.05 4.00
C SER A 173 3.95 -2.02 3.48
N SER A 174 5.22 -1.75 3.78
CA SER A 174 6.33 -2.65 3.47
C SER A 174 6.34 -3.87 4.39
N ARG A 175 6.49 -3.66 5.70
CA ARG A 175 6.77 -4.72 6.68
C ARG A 175 5.60 -5.66 6.95
N LYS A 176 4.37 -5.15 6.99
CA LYS A 176 3.18 -5.92 7.38
C LYS A 176 2.39 -6.49 6.21
N ARG A 177 2.75 -6.13 4.97
CA ARG A 177 1.94 -6.45 3.79
C ARG A 177 2.79 -6.83 2.59
N LEU A 178 3.68 -5.97 2.10
CA LEU A 178 4.51 -6.30 0.93
C LEU A 178 5.44 -7.48 1.21
N LEU A 179 6.26 -7.39 2.27
CA LEU A 179 7.25 -8.41 2.59
C LEU A 179 6.63 -9.80 2.86
N PRO A 180 5.57 -9.95 3.68
CA PRO A 180 4.91 -11.25 3.85
C PRO A 180 4.39 -11.84 2.53
N GLN A 181 3.84 -11.01 1.63
CA GLN A 181 3.36 -11.51 0.35
C GLN A 181 4.50 -12.03 -0.54
N LEU A 182 5.62 -11.30 -0.60
CA LEU A 182 6.80 -11.76 -1.34
C LEU A 182 7.41 -13.02 -0.73
N LEU A 183 7.49 -13.13 0.60
CA LEU A 183 8.01 -14.30 1.28
C LEU A 183 7.16 -15.55 0.99
N TYR A 184 5.88 -15.52 1.35
CA TYR A 184 5.04 -16.72 1.31
C TYR A 184 4.63 -17.10 -0.11
N LYS A 185 4.11 -16.14 -0.87
CA LYS A 185 3.62 -16.40 -2.23
C LYS A 185 4.77 -16.38 -3.22
N GLY A 186 5.62 -15.37 -3.13
CA GLY A 186 6.72 -15.20 -4.08
C GLY A 186 7.78 -16.28 -3.96
N GLY A 187 8.01 -16.84 -2.77
CA GLY A 187 8.89 -18.00 -2.58
C GLY A 187 8.41 -19.23 -3.37
N ILE A 188 7.10 -19.49 -3.39
CA ILE A 188 6.51 -20.59 -4.16
C ILE A 188 6.71 -20.37 -5.67
N PHE A 189 6.41 -19.17 -6.17
CA PHE A 189 6.63 -18.85 -7.60
C PHE A 189 8.11 -18.93 -7.98
N LYS A 190 9.03 -18.51 -7.10
CA LYS A 190 10.47 -18.66 -7.32
C LYS A 190 10.87 -20.13 -7.39
N ALA A 191 10.38 -20.98 -6.50
CA ALA A 191 10.65 -22.41 -6.51
C ALA A 191 10.15 -23.10 -7.80
N TRP A 192 9.05 -22.61 -8.39
CA TRP A 192 8.55 -23.08 -9.68
C TRP A 192 9.26 -22.47 -10.90
N GLY A 193 10.25 -21.59 -10.69
CA GLY A 193 10.93 -20.88 -11.77
C GLY A 193 10.02 -19.93 -12.53
N LYS A 194 8.96 -19.42 -11.90
CA LYS A 194 7.99 -18.51 -12.52
C LYS A 194 8.31 -17.05 -12.22
N LYS A 195 8.16 -16.22 -13.25
CA LYS A 195 8.30 -14.77 -13.16
C LYS A 195 7.17 -14.17 -12.33
N GLN A 196 7.47 -13.02 -11.73
CA GLN A 196 6.58 -12.30 -10.84
C GLN A 196 6.59 -10.81 -11.20
N SER A 197 5.46 -10.14 -10.97
CA SER A 197 5.39 -8.68 -11.03
C SER A 197 4.76 -8.14 -9.77
N VAL A 198 5.26 -6.98 -9.33
CA VAL A 198 4.72 -6.25 -8.18
C VAL A 198 4.35 -4.86 -8.65
N VAL A 199 3.13 -4.43 -8.37
CA VAL A 199 2.63 -3.10 -8.72
C VAL A 199 2.57 -2.25 -7.48
N LEU A 200 3.33 -1.16 -7.48
CA LEU A 200 3.40 -0.18 -6.41
C LEU A 200 3.22 1.23 -6.95
N GLN A 201 2.95 2.17 -6.06
CA GLN A 201 3.27 3.56 -6.37
C GLN A 201 4.77 3.80 -6.26
N LYS A 202 5.31 4.66 -7.13
CA LYS A 202 6.72 5.04 -7.09
C LYS A 202 7.11 5.61 -5.73
N SER A 203 6.27 6.49 -5.17
CA SER A 203 6.50 7.07 -3.84
C SER A 203 6.61 6.03 -2.71
N PHE A 204 5.97 4.86 -2.84
CA PHE A 204 6.13 3.78 -1.88
C PHE A 204 7.40 2.99 -2.15
N PHE A 205 7.70 2.65 -3.41
CA PHE A 205 8.93 1.95 -3.77
C PHE A 205 10.19 2.73 -3.35
N ASP A 206 10.18 4.06 -3.50
CA ASP A 206 11.30 4.92 -3.12
C ASP A 206 11.58 4.91 -1.59
N THR A 207 10.69 4.34 -0.77
CA THR A 207 10.91 4.13 0.67
C THR A 207 11.54 2.78 1.01
N LEU A 208 11.59 1.87 0.03
CA LEU A 208 12.28 0.59 0.20
C LEU A 208 13.79 0.82 0.17
N PRO A 209 14.58 -0.08 0.79
CA PRO A 209 16.03 -0.09 0.60
C PRO A 209 16.39 -0.16 -0.89
N ASP A 210 17.56 0.37 -1.25
CA ASP A 210 18.05 0.27 -2.62
C ASP A 210 18.22 -1.20 -3.04
N LEU A 211 17.54 -1.58 -4.12
CA LEU A 211 17.48 -2.94 -4.63
C LEU A 211 18.41 -3.09 -5.82
N GLN A 212 19.20 -4.16 -5.83
CA GLN A 212 20.10 -4.46 -6.93
C GLN A 212 19.29 -4.71 -8.22
N LYS A 213 19.50 -3.82 -9.20
CA LYS A 213 18.84 -3.89 -10.51
C LYS A 213 19.57 -4.87 -11.42
N VAL A 214 18.81 -5.64 -12.20
CA VAL A 214 19.32 -6.54 -13.24
C VAL A 214 18.67 -6.27 -14.59
N LYS A 215 19.15 -6.92 -15.66
CA LYS A 215 18.49 -6.87 -16.96
C LYS A 215 17.18 -7.66 -16.94
N LYS A 216 16.22 -7.26 -17.78
CA LYS A 216 14.88 -7.87 -17.88
C LYS A 216 14.93 -9.40 -18.04
N GLU A 217 15.89 -9.91 -18.78
CA GLU A 217 16.03 -11.33 -19.11
C GLU A 217 16.46 -12.17 -17.90
N LYS A 218 17.17 -11.56 -16.95
CA LYS A 218 17.64 -12.19 -15.70
C LYS A 218 16.69 -11.96 -14.51
N ALA A 219 15.62 -11.20 -14.72
CA ALA A 219 14.76 -10.76 -13.63
C ALA A 219 13.76 -11.84 -13.22
N ASP A 220 13.68 -12.10 -11.93
CA ASP A 220 12.58 -12.88 -11.34
C ASP A 220 11.36 -11.99 -11.08
N ILE A 221 11.61 -10.73 -10.69
CA ILE A 221 10.58 -9.75 -10.33
C ILE A 221 10.68 -8.52 -11.25
N ALA A 222 9.54 -8.10 -11.79
CA ALA A 222 9.36 -6.77 -12.37
C ALA A 222 8.49 -5.89 -11.47
N TRP A 223 9.10 -4.86 -10.89
CA TRP A 223 8.44 -3.84 -10.10
C TRP A 223 7.89 -2.76 -11.01
N HIS A 224 6.58 -2.79 -11.24
CA HIS A 224 5.90 -1.79 -12.06
C HIS A 224 5.49 -0.61 -11.18
N LEU A 225 6.15 0.52 -11.37
CA LEU A 225 6.01 1.70 -10.52
C LEU A 225 5.10 2.71 -11.20
N TYR A 226 3.98 3.03 -10.56
CA TYR A 226 2.98 3.97 -11.07
C TYR A 226 2.90 5.23 -10.24
N ASP A 227 2.32 6.27 -10.83
CA ASP A 227 1.82 7.44 -10.13
C ASP A 227 0.46 7.85 -10.71
N LEU A 228 -0.16 8.86 -10.08
CA LEU A 228 -1.37 9.49 -10.57
C LEU A 228 -1.06 10.85 -11.17
N GLU A 229 -1.46 11.05 -12.41
CA GLU A 229 -1.32 12.33 -13.12
C GLU A 229 -2.66 13.05 -13.20
N PHE A 230 -2.71 14.29 -12.75
CA PHE A 230 -3.94 15.08 -12.81
C PHE A 230 -4.19 15.61 -14.23
N ASN A 231 -5.27 15.14 -14.85
CA ASN A 231 -5.78 15.66 -16.10
C ASN A 231 -6.71 16.85 -15.84
N LYS A 232 -6.24 18.06 -16.16
CA LYS A 232 -7.00 19.31 -15.97
C LYS A 232 -8.28 19.37 -16.81
N ARG A 233 -8.30 18.74 -17.99
CA ARG A 233 -9.47 18.81 -18.91
C ARG A 233 -10.62 17.97 -18.38
N THR A 234 -10.34 16.77 -17.90
CA THR A 234 -11.36 15.86 -17.36
C THR A 234 -11.57 16.03 -15.86
N CYS A 235 -10.69 16.78 -15.18
CA CYS A 235 -10.65 16.92 -13.74
C CYS A 235 -10.59 15.55 -13.04
N ARG A 236 -9.70 14.67 -13.53
CA ARG A 236 -9.49 13.31 -13.01
C ARG A 236 -8.00 13.01 -12.86
N TYR A 237 -7.68 12.08 -11.98
CA TYR A 237 -6.36 11.48 -11.93
C TYR A 237 -6.33 10.25 -12.85
N ASN A 238 -5.29 10.15 -13.67
CA ASN A 238 -5.05 9.00 -14.53
C ASN A 238 -3.84 8.23 -13.99
N LEU A 239 -3.94 6.90 -13.98
CA LEU A 239 -2.83 6.02 -13.62
C LEU A 239 -1.78 6.05 -14.73
N SER A 240 -0.52 6.30 -14.36
CA SER A 240 0.59 6.44 -15.31
C SER A 240 1.77 5.60 -14.87
N LEU A 241 2.28 4.73 -15.76
CA LEU A 241 3.49 3.94 -15.52
C LEU A 241 4.70 4.87 -15.59
N LYS A 242 5.52 4.88 -14.54
CA LYS A 242 6.71 5.74 -14.43
C LYS A 242 7.99 5.00 -14.72
N GLU A 243 8.14 3.81 -14.15
CA GLU A 243 9.38 3.03 -14.22
C GLU A 243 9.03 1.55 -14.08
N ILE A 244 9.83 0.69 -14.69
CA ILE A 244 9.86 -0.74 -14.37
C ILE A 244 11.26 -1.04 -13.84
N VAL A 245 11.35 -1.52 -12.61
CA VAL A 245 12.60 -1.98 -12.01
C VAL A 245 12.64 -3.51 -12.06
N TYR A 246 13.76 -4.07 -12.48
CA TYR A 246 13.95 -5.50 -12.59
C TYR A 246 14.93 -5.98 -11.53
N THR A 247 14.56 -7.00 -10.76
CA THR A 247 15.42 -7.58 -9.71
C THR A 247 15.39 -9.10 -9.74
N GLU A 248 16.43 -9.72 -9.19
CA GLU A 248 16.38 -11.11 -8.76
C GLU A 248 15.55 -11.22 -7.46
N PHE A 249 14.97 -12.38 -7.20
CA PHE A 249 14.06 -12.58 -6.07
C PHE A 249 14.79 -12.57 -4.73
N GLU A 250 15.81 -13.41 -4.58
CA GLU A 250 16.50 -13.60 -3.30
C GLU A 250 17.25 -12.34 -2.83
N PRO A 251 18.04 -11.64 -3.67
CA PRO A 251 18.73 -10.42 -3.23
C PRO A 251 17.76 -9.31 -2.85
N ALA A 252 16.67 -9.14 -3.61
CA ALA A 252 15.66 -8.14 -3.30
C ALA A 252 14.96 -8.45 -1.98
N LEU A 253 14.58 -9.72 -1.76
CA LEU A 253 13.90 -10.15 -0.55
C LEU A 253 14.78 -9.98 0.68
N ALA A 254 16.03 -10.45 0.62
CA ALA A 254 17.00 -10.31 1.70
C ALA A 254 17.22 -8.85 2.09
N LYS A 255 17.29 -7.95 1.10
CA LYS A 255 17.47 -6.51 1.33
C LYS A 255 16.26 -5.86 1.99
N ILE A 256 15.04 -6.25 1.60
CA ILE A 256 13.79 -5.72 2.18
C ILE A 256 13.56 -6.27 3.59
N SER A 257 13.92 -7.52 3.85
CA SER A 257 13.70 -8.18 5.14
C SER A 257 14.72 -7.79 6.22
N THR A 258 15.91 -7.34 5.83
CA THR A 258 17.00 -7.05 6.76
C THR A 258 17.02 -5.56 7.11
N PRO A 259 16.58 -5.15 8.31
CA PRO A 259 16.69 -3.76 8.73
C PRO A 259 18.17 -3.38 8.88
N LEU A 260 18.51 -2.15 8.48
CA LEU A 260 19.81 -1.58 8.83
C LEU A 260 19.83 -1.30 10.34
N PRO A 261 20.81 -1.85 11.09
CA PRO A 261 20.91 -1.56 12.51
C PRO A 261 21.18 -0.07 12.73
N GLY A 262 20.50 0.51 13.71
CA GLY A 262 20.88 1.81 14.26
C GLY A 262 22.17 1.70 15.07
N THR A 263 22.66 2.82 15.59
CA THR A 263 23.81 2.79 16.51
C THR A 263 23.38 2.18 17.85
N GLU A 264 24.20 1.26 18.35
CA GLU A 264 24.00 0.69 19.69
C GLU A 264 23.96 1.79 20.75
N LYS A 265 24.85 2.79 20.63
CA LYS A 265 24.91 3.95 21.51
C LYS A 265 23.57 4.68 21.65
N GLY A 266 22.88 4.95 20.54
CA GLY A 266 21.59 5.63 20.59
C GLY A 266 20.51 4.78 21.26
N PHE A 267 20.60 3.45 21.18
CA PHE A 267 19.71 2.55 21.90
C PHE A 267 20.04 2.52 23.41
N ILE A 268 21.33 2.52 23.77
CA ILE A 268 21.77 2.62 25.17
C ILE A 268 21.28 3.93 25.81
N GLU A 269 21.41 5.06 25.13
CA GLU A 269 20.92 6.37 25.62
C GLU A 269 19.41 6.33 25.92
N LEU A 270 18.61 5.76 25.01
CA LEU A 270 17.18 5.56 25.23
C LEU A 270 16.87 4.63 26.42
N LEU A 271 17.66 3.56 26.59
CA LEU A 271 17.50 2.64 27.72
C LEU A 271 17.81 3.34 29.05
N GLN A 272 18.84 4.17 29.08
CA GLN A 272 19.22 4.93 30.27
C GLN A 272 18.12 5.93 30.66
N GLU A 273 17.58 6.69 29.70
CA GLU A 273 16.45 7.61 29.94
C GLU A 273 15.24 6.87 30.55
N ARG A 274 14.86 5.73 29.96
CA ARG A 274 13.76 4.89 30.47
C ARG A 274 14.04 4.29 31.84
N LEU A 275 15.30 3.96 32.13
CA LEU A 275 15.72 3.42 33.41
C LEU A 275 15.67 4.50 34.49
N ASP A 276 16.17 5.70 34.19
CA ASP A 276 16.17 6.85 35.09
C ASP A 276 14.74 7.25 35.45
N GLU A 277 13.82 7.36 34.46
CA GLU A 277 12.39 7.62 34.71
C GLU A 277 11.77 6.61 35.69
N LYS A 278 12.15 5.33 35.56
CA LYS A 278 11.64 4.25 36.40
C LYS A 278 12.24 4.26 37.80
N LEU A 279 13.50 4.66 37.93
CA LEU A 279 14.19 4.78 39.22
C LEU A 279 13.77 6.04 39.97
N GLU A 280 13.49 7.15 39.29
CA GLU A 280 12.96 8.39 39.88
C GLU A 280 11.47 8.26 40.30
N SER A 281 10.71 7.37 39.66
CA SER A 281 9.29 7.12 39.97
C SER A 281 9.04 6.21 41.18
N ASN A 282 10.09 5.64 41.79
CA ASN A 282 10.02 4.95 43.07
C ASN A 282 10.89 5.73 44.07
N PRO A 283 10.34 6.42 45.07
CA PRO A 283 11.19 6.94 46.13
C PRO A 283 11.84 5.73 46.83
N PRO A 284 13.14 5.79 47.19
CA PRO A 284 13.67 4.82 48.14
C PRO A 284 12.84 4.93 49.41
N ASP A 285 12.35 3.80 49.93
CA ASP A 285 11.85 3.73 51.29
C ASP A 285 12.95 4.28 52.20
N ALA A 286 12.78 5.53 52.63
CA ALA A 286 13.62 6.10 53.65
C ALA A 286 13.31 5.31 54.93
N PRO A 287 14.29 4.67 55.59
CA PRO A 287 14.04 4.01 56.85
C PRO A 287 13.52 5.07 57.83
N THR A 288 12.31 4.86 58.34
CA THR A 288 11.75 5.71 59.39
C THR A 288 12.47 5.44 60.70
N LEU A 289 12.68 6.50 61.49
CA LEU A 289 13.31 6.51 62.83
C LEU A 289 12.76 5.47 63.83
N THR A 290 11.64 4.81 63.52
CA THR A 290 11.05 3.70 64.27
C THR A 290 11.91 2.43 64.26
N ASP A 291 12.78 2.23 63.26
CA ASP A 291 13.62 1.02 63.16
C ASP A 291 14.94 1.12 63.96
N LEU A 292 15.18 2.24 64.66
CA LEU A 292 16.39 2.49 65.47
C LEU A 292 16.11 2.50 66.99
N LEU A 293 14.90 2.15 67.43
CA LEU A 293 14.49 2.20 68.84
C LEU A 293 13.96 0.87 69.40
N GLU A 294 14.30 -0.26 68.77
CA GLU A 294 14.14 -1.59 69.37
C GLU A 294 15.51 -2.29 69.52
N GLU A 295 16.28 -1.83 70.51
CA GLU A 295 17.21 -2.65 71.31
C GLU A 295 16.89 -2.45 72.79
#